data_AF-A0A8T1W240-F1
#
_entry.id   AF-A0A8T1W240-F1
#
_cell.length_a   1.000
_cell.length_b   1.000
_cell.length_c   1.000
_cell.angle_alpha   90.00
_cell.angle_beta   90.00
_cell.angle_gamma   90.00
#
_symmetry.space_group_name_H-M   'P 1'
#
loop_
_entity.id
_entity.type
_entity.pdbx_description
1 polymer ?
#
loop_
_entity_poly.entity_id
_entity_poly.type
_entity_poly.pdbx_seq_one_letter_code
_entity_poly.pdbx_strand_id
1 'polypeptide(L)'
;MESDIPMASLAIVRNRDYVYVESTGILHLQNGERIGYHLLYSVNFPETPQLPNRVRGNMSYCAIFHQEGPDQTDCHGTGVMDPGGDMIRTMALNRTMQATMAGLKYSYCGQMKKLAWLLEYKHAERNSRILKPVCVMCSKPTKSSKLRVGKSDSMCKLCFGPLCGSCKVHKKLSFI
;
A
#
# COMPACT_ATOMS: atom_id res chain seq x y z
N MET A 1 4.36 -16.05 0.49
CA MET A 1 3.49 -15.10 1.21
C MET A 1 2.59 -15.89 2.15
N GLU A 2 2.56 -15.54 3.45
CA GLU A 2 1.61 -16.15 4.40
C GLU A 2 0.32 -15.33 4.45
N SER A 3 -0.82 -16.02 4.47
CA SER A 3 -2.13 -15.39 4.61
C SER A 3 -2.76 -15.90 5.91
N ASP A 4 -2.67 -15.12 6.97
CA ASP A 4 -3.24 -15.49 8.27
C ASP A 4 -4.76 -15.51 8.23
N ILE A 5 -5.33 -16.60 8.75
CA ILE A 5 -6.77 -16.84 8.75
C ILE A 5 -7.37 -16.58 10.13
N PRO A 6 -8.40 -15.69 10.26
CA PRO A 6 -9.21 -15.65 11.46
C PRO A 6 -9.73 -17.06 11.75
N MET A 7 -9.56 -17.55 12.98
CA MET A 7 -9.82 -18.94 13.42
C MET A 7 -8.70 -19.97 13.17
N ALA A 8 -7.57 -19.60 12.56
CA ALA A 8 -6.39 -20.47 12.55
C ALA A 8 -5.83 -20.71 13.96
N SER A 9 -5.92 -19.69 14.83
CA SER A 9 -5.60 -19.80 16.25
C SER A 9 -6.53 -20.72 17.04
N LEU A 10 -7.70 -21.07 16.49
CA LEU A 10 -8.66 -22.01 17.09
C LEU A 10 -8.54 -23.43 16.51
N ALA A 11 -7.55 -23.68 15.64
CA ALA A 11 -7.33 -24.95 14.95
C ALA A 11 -8.50 -25.47 14.08
N ILE A 12 -9.54 -24.66 13.85
CA ILE A 12 -10.69 -25.00 13.02
C ILE A 12 -10.30 -25.00 11.53
N VAL A 13 -9.33 -24.17 11.15
CA VAL A 13 -8.86 -23.99 9.77
C VAL A 13 -7.34 -23.83 9.77
N ARG A 14 -6.61 -24.53 8.90
CA ARG A 14 -5.14 -24.41 8.78
C ARG A 14 -4.74 -23.18 7.96
N ASN A 15 -3.61 -22.56 8.29
CA ASN A 15 -3.04 -21.47 7.48
C ASN A 15 -2.59 -21.99 6.09
N ARG A 16 -2.59 -21.10 5.10
CA ARG A 16 -2.15 -21.41 3.73
C ARG A 16 -0.79 -20.81 3.44
N ASP A 17 0.04 -21.57 2.74
CA ASP A 17 1.24 -21.09 2.06
C ASP A 17 1.03 -21.12 0.54
N TYR A 18 1.75 -20.24 -0.16
CA TYR A 18 1.72 -20.14 -1.61
C TYR A 18 3.14 -20.01 -2.13
N VAL A 19 3.42 -20.74 -3.21
CA VAL A 19 4.66 -20.69 -3.98
C VAL A 19 4.29 -20.26 -5.38
N TYR A 20 4.83 -19.12 -5.82
CA TYR A 20 4.48 -18.53 -7.09
C TYR A 20 5.65 -17.76 -7.69
N VAL A 21 5.62 -17.60 -9.00
CA VAL A 21 6.40 -16.59 -9.70
C VAL A 21 5.56 -15.33 -9.79
N GLU A 22 6.17 -14.21 -9.46
CA GLU A 22 5.60 -12.88 -9.60
C GLU A 22 6.40 -12.10 -10.63
N SER A 23 5.70 -11.46 -11.57
CA SER A 23 6.31 -10.55 -12.54
C SER A 23 5.54 -9.26 -12.54
N THR A 24 6.23 -8.15 -12.33
CA THR A 24 5.68 -6.80 -12.41
C THR A 24 6.55 -5.97 -13.32
N GLY A 25 5.94 -5.01 -14.00
CA GLY A 25 6.69 -4.14 -14.88
C GLY A 25 5.84 -3.09 -15.54
N ILE A 26 6.50 -2.27 -16.34
CA ILE A 26 5.90 -1.26 -17.19
C ILE A 26 6.38 -1.53 -18.61
N LEU A 27 5.46 -1.48 -19.56
CA LEU A 27 5.75 -1.63 -20.98
C LEU A 27 5.04 -0.53 -21.77
N HIS A 28 5.55 -0.29 -22.97
CA HIS A 28 4.92 0.60 -23.94
C HIS A 28 4.35 -0.25 -25.07
N LEU A 29 3.06 -0.09 -25.31
CA LEU A 29 2.38 -0.71 -26.44
C LEU A 29 2.85 -0.08 -27.75
N GLN A 30 2.59 -0.75 -28.88
CA GLN A 30 3.00 -0.26 -30.20
C GLN A 30 2.39 1.10 -30.56
N ASN A 31 1.22 1.41 -30.00
CA ASN A 31 0.55 2.71 -30.11
C ASN A 31 1.15 3.80 -29.18
N GLY A 32 2.21 3.48 -28.44
CA GLY A 32 2.89 4.39 -27.51
C GLY A 32 2.29 4.44 -26.11
N GLU A 33 1.17 3.74 -25.85
CA GLU A 33 0.53 3.76 -24.54
C GLU A 33 1.37 3.04 -23.50
N ARG A 34 1.45 3.65 -22.31
CA ARG A 34 2.18 3.10 -21.17
C ARG A 34 1.24 2.26 -20.33
N ILE A 35 1.57 0.98 -20.16
CA ILE A 35 0.83 0.07 -19.28
C ILE A 35 1.74 -0.52 -18.22
N GLY A 36 1.22 -0.68 -17.01
CA GLY A 36 1.77 -1.53 -15.98
C GLY A 36 1.16 -2.93 -16.07
N TYR A 37 1.89 -3.94 -15.63
CA TYR A 37 1.35 -5.29 -15.47
C TYR A 37 1.79 -5.89 -14.13
N HIS A 38 0.97 -6.81 -13.63
CA HIS A 38 1.24 -7.63 -12.47
C HIS A 38 0.72 -9.03 -12.72
N LEU A 39 1.63 -9.99 -12.82
CA LEU A 39 1.34 -11.39 -13.05
C LEU A 39 1.80 -12.18 -11.83
N LEU A 40 0.94 -13.07 -11.35
CA LEU A 40 1.26 -14.06 -10.33
C LEU A 40 0.79 -15.42 -10.84
N TYR A 41 1.65 -16.42 -10.77
CA TYR A 41 1.27 -17.79 -11.11
C TYR A 41 1.95 -18.78 -10.19
N SER A 42 1.16 -19.67 -9.59
CA SER A 42 1.68 -20.68 -8.67
C SER A 42 2.53 -21.71 -9.41
N VAL A 43 3.66 -22.06 -8.82
CA VAL A 43 4.61 -23.01 -9.38
C VAL A 43 4.97 -24.05 -8.32
N ASN A 44 5.37 -25.24 -8.76
CA ASN A 44 5.77 -26.32 -7.89
C ASN A 44 7.09 -26.90 -8.39
N PHE A 45 8.07 -27.02 -7.49
CA PHE A 45 9.38 -27.61 -7.76
C PHE A 45 9.94 -28.28 -6.49
N PRO A 46 10.85 -29.27 -6.61
CA PRO A 46 11.28 -30.12 -5.49
C PRO A 46 11.74 -29.38 -4.23
N GLU A 47 12.34 -28.20 -4.39
CA GLU A 47 12.87 -27.35 -3.33
C GLU A 47 11.78 -26.60 -2.54
N THR A 48 10.51 -26.78 -2.90
CA THR A 48 9.36 -26.13 -2.25
C THR A 48 8.38 -27.14 -1.63
N PRO A 49 8.85 -28.06 -0.77
CA PRO A 49 7.99 -29.04 -0.13
C PRO A 49 6.90 -28.34 0.69
N GLN A 50 5.80 -29.06 0.92
CA GLN A 50 4.71 -28.54 1.74
C GLN A 50 5.20 -28.29 3.18
N LEU A 51 4.89 -27.11 3.70
CA LEU A 51 5.29 -26.75 5.06
C LEU A 51 4.42 -27.48 6.10
N PRO A 52 5.00 -27.90 7.25
CA PRO A 52 4.24 -28.53 8.31
C PRO A 52 3.16 -27.57 8.84
N ASN A 53 1.98 -28.11 9.16
CA ASN A 53 0.82 -27.34 9.64
C ASN A 53 0.33 -26.24 8.68
N ARG A 54 0.64 -26.35 7.38
CA ARG A 54 0.13 -25.46 6.32
C ARG A 54 -0.51 -26.27 5.20
N VAL A 55 -1.47 -25.63 4.53
CA VAL A 55 -2.09 -26.16 3.31
C VAL A 55 -1.57 -25.36 2.13
N ARG A 56 -0.99 -26.03 1.13
CA ARG A 56 -0.52 -25.37 -0.09
C ARG A 56 -1.73 -24.95 -0.91
N GLY A 57 -1.89 -23.64 -1.11
CA GLY A 57 -2.83 -23.08 -2.06
C GLY A 57 -2.18 -22.80 -3.42
N ASN A 58 -3.00 -22.72 -4.46
CA ASN A 58 -2.61 -22.29 -5.79
C ASN A 58 -3.39 -21.03 -6.18
N MET A 59 -2.74 -20.16 -6.93
CA MET A 59 -3.35 -18.98 -7.52
C MET A 59 -2.74 -18.66 -8.88
N SER A 60 -3.57 -18.08 -9.74
CA SER A 60 -3.18 -17.42 -10.98
C SER A 60 -3.87 -16.07 -11.00
N TYR A 61 -3.12 -14.99 -11.16
CA TYR A 61 -3.64 -13.64 -11.19
C TYR A 61 -2.92 -12.83 -12.25
N CYS A 62 -3.67 -12.01 -12.97
CA CYS A 62 -3.13 -10.99 -13.85
C CYS A 62 -3.87 -9.68 -13.63
N ALA A 63 -3.12 -8.58 -13.60
CA ALA A 63 -3.66 -7.24 -13.65
C ALA A 63 -2.87 -6.41 -14.65
N ILE A 64 -3.59 -5.58 -15.40
CA ILE A 64 -3.08 -4.59 -16.32
C ILE A 64 -3.54 -3.23 -15.83
N PHE A 65 -2.61 -2.29 -15.81
CA PHE A 65 -2.80 -0.92 -15.37
C PHE A 65 -2.57 0.00 -16.55
N HIS A 66 -3.62 0.57 -17.12
CA HIS A 66 -3.51 1.48 -18.26
C HIS A 66 -3.47 2.93 -17.76
N GLN A 67 -2.48 3.70 -18.21
CA GLN A 67 -2.36 5.09 -17.83
C GLN A 67 -3.25 5.96 -18.74
N GLU A 68 -4.48 6.23 -18.29
CA GLU A 68 -5.43 7.11 -19.00
C GLU A 68 -5.04 8.59 -18.97
N GLY A 69 -4.24 9.01 -17.98
CA GLY A 69 -3.80 10.40 -17.84
C GLY A 69 -2.66 10.57 -16.84
N PRO A 70 -2.26 11.82 -16.53
CA PRO A 70 -1.15 12.10 -15.61
C PRO A 70 -1.39 11.57 -14.18
N ASP A 71 -2.64 11.61 -13.72
CA ASP A 71 -3.03 11.25 -12.34
C ASP A 71 -4.11 10.15 -12.30
N GLN A 72 -4.36 9.50 -13.43
CA GLN A 72 -5.41 8.48 -13.57
C GLN A 72 -4.84 7.19 -14.16
N THR A 73 -5.27 6.07 -13.62
CA THR A 73 -4.89 4.74 -14.08
C THR A 73 -6.11 3.85 -14.01
N ASP A 74 -6.49 3.26 -15.13
CA ASP A 74 -7.49 2.20 -15.16
C ASP A 74 -6.83 0.87 -14.81
N CYS A 75 -7.54 0.01 -14.09
CA CYS A 75 -7.04 -1.26 -13.59
C CYS A 75 -8.00 -2.38 -13.96
N HIS A 76 -7.58 -3.23 -14.88
CA HIS A 76 -8.28 -4.45 -15.20
C HIS A 76 -7.50 -5.66 -14.69
N GLY A 77 -8.14 -6.54 -13.92
CA GLY A 77 -7.48 -7.73 -13.44
C GLY A 77 -8.43 -8.88 -13.21
N THR A 78 -7.91 -10.09 -13.36
CA THR A 78 -8.63 -11.33 -13.13
C THR A 78 -7.72 -12.35 -12.47
N GLY A 79 -8.31 -13.31 -11.79
CA GLY A 79 -7.56 -14.40 -11.21
C GLY A 79 -8.44 -15.52 -10.70
N VAL A 80 -7.79 -16.64 -10.46
CA VAL A 80 -8.36 -17.84 -9.85
C VAL A 80 -7.52 -18.17 -8.64
N MET A 81 -8.18 -18.48 -7.53
CA MET A 81 -7.55 -18.89 -6.29
C MET A 81 -8.15 -20.21 -5.85
N ASP A 82 -7.29 -21.23 -5.73
CA ASP A 82 -7.59 -22.47 -5.07
C ASP A 82 -6.87 -22.49 -3.70
N PRO A 83 -7.59 -22.29 -2.60
CA PRO A 83 -7.00 -22.24 -1.27
C PRO A 83 -6.49 -23.60 -0.77
N GLY A 84 -6.82 -24.70 -1.44
CA GLY A 84 -6.46 -26.06 -1.06
C GLY A 84 -7.10 -26.52 0.27
N GLY A 85 -7.26 -27.84 0.38
CA GLY A 85 -7.80 -28.52 1.56
C GLY A 85 -9.15 -27.97 2.04
N ASP A 86 -9.50 -28.26 3.28
CA ASP A 86 -10.79 -27.85 3.84
C ASP A 86 -10.79 -26.37 4.24
N MET A 87 -11.71 -25.60 3.65
CA MET A 87 -11.97 -24.23 4.05
C MET A 87 -13.45 -23.91 3.96
N ILE A 88 -13.93 -23.13 4.93
CA ILE A 88 -15.30 -22.62 4.91
C ILE A 88 -15.46 -21.74 3.65
N ARG A 89 -16.42 -22.10 2.80
CA ARG A 89 -16.66 -21.46 1.49
C ARG A 89 -16.74 -19.93 1.57
N THR A 90 -17.47 -19.39 2.54
CA THR A 90 -17.59 -17.93 2.73
C THR A 90 -16.26 -17.27 3.02
N MET A 91 -15.37 -17.94 3.77
CA MET A 91 -14.02 -17.44 4.03
C MET A 91 -13.15 -17.48 2.77
N ALA A 92 -13.28 -18.54 1.95
CA ALA A 92 -12.60 -18.64 0.66
C ALA A 92 -12.96 -17.50 -0.27
N LEU A 93 -14.26 -17.23 -0.40
CA LEU A 93 -14.78 -16.16 -1.24
C LEU A 93 -14.30 -14.79 -0.74
N ASN A 94 -14.41 -14.51 0.56
CA ASN A 94 -13.96 -13.25 1.12
C ASN A 94 -12.46 -13.01 0.91
N ARG A 95 -11.61 -14.04 1.04
CA ARG A 95 -10.17 -13.91 0.77
C ARG A 95 -9.87 -13.65 -0.68
N THR A 96 -10.51 -14.41 -1.57
CA THR A 96 -10.35 -14.22 -3.01
C THR A 96 -10.74 -12.80 -3.39
N MET A 97 -11.88 -12.30 -2.90
CA MET A 97 -12.29 -10.92 -3.10
C MET A 97 -11.28 -9.90 -2.57
N GLN A 98 -10.77 -10.09 -1.35
CA GLN A 98 -9.78 -9.17 -0.77
C GLN A 98 -8.46 -9.17 -1.56
N ALA A 99 -7.99 -10.33 -2.02
CA ALA A 99 -6.79 -10.45 -2.84
C ALA A 99 -6.97 -9.73 -4.18
N THR A 100 -8.09 -9.95 -4.87
CA THR A 100 -8.42 -9.28 -6.14
C THR A 100 -8.53 -7.76 -5.95
N MET A 101 -9.15 -7.30 -4.86
CA MET A 101 -9.35 -5.88 -4.58
C MET A 101 -8.11 -5.17 -4.00
N ALA A 102 -7.02 -5.91 -3.71
CA ALA A 102 -5.79 -5.32 -3.18
C ALA A 102 -5.17 -4.32 -4.17
N GLY A 103 -5.27 -4.60 -5.48
CA GLY A 103 -4.75 -3.75 -6.54
C GLY A 103 -5.32 -2.33 -6.52
N LEU A 104 -6.59 -2.15 -6.15
CA LEU A 104 -7.24 -0.83 -6.06
C LEU A 104 -6.58 0.11 -5.05
N LYS A 105 -5.86 -0.45 -4.08
CA LYS A 105 -5.20 0.34 -3.04
C LYS A 105 -3.72 0.62 -3.37
N TYR A 106 -3.18 0.09 -4.47
CA TYR A 106 -1.76 0.24 -4.81
C TYR A 106 -1.37 1.70 -5.03
N SER A 107 -2.22 2.50 -5.68
CA SER A 107 -1.98 3.93 -5.86
C SER A 107 -1.83 4.65 -4.51
N TYR A 108 -2.78 4.43 -3.59
CA TYR A 108 -2.73 5.00 -2.25
C TYR A 108 -1.49 4.54 -1.46
N CYS A 109 -1.17 3.23 -1.50
CA CYS A 109 0.02 2.70 -0.83
C CYS A 109 1.31 3.28 -1.42
N GLY A 110 1.38 3.44 -2.74
CA GLY A 110 2.49 4.09 -3.43
C GLY A 110 2.68 5.53 -2.97
N GLN A 111 1.59 6.30 -2.87
CA GLN A 111 1.62 7.67 -2.33
C GLN A 111 2.12 7.71 -0.89
N MET A 112 1.65 6.80 -0.02
CA MET A 112 2.11 6.75 1.37
C MET A 112 3.58 6.36 1.48
N LYS A 113 4.06 5.42 0.66
CA LYS A 113 5.48 5.02 0.63
C LYS A 113 6.37 6.18 0.16
N LYS A 114 5.95 6.90 -0.90
CA LYS A 114 6.63 8.12 -1.36
C LYS A 114 6.67 9.19 -0.29
N LEU A 115 5.56 9.40 0.42
CA LEU A 115 5.48 10.37 1.51
C LEU A 115 6.39 10.00 2.69
N ALA A 116 6.42 8.72 3.08
CA ALA A 116 7.31 8.23 4.13
C ALA A 116 8.79 8.41 3.76
N TRP A 117 9.17 8.04 2.54
CA TRP A 117 10.52 8.26 2.02
C TRP A 117 10.90 9.76 2.01
N LEU A 118 10.01 10.63 1.53
CA LEU A 118 10.23 12.08 1.54
C LEU A 118 10.41 12.64 2.96
N LEU A 119 9.67 12.11 3.94
CA LEU A 119 9.83 12.51 5.33
C LEU A 119 11.21 12.13 5.85
N GLU A 120 11.65 10.89 5.66
CA GLU A 120 12.99 10.43 6.07
C GLU A 120 14.08 11.29 5.45
N TYR A 121 14.00 11.50 4.13
CA TYR A 121 14.94 12.32 3.38
C TYR A 121 15.00 13.77 3.91
N LYS A 122 13.84 14.42 4.09
CA LYS A 122 13.80 15.81 4.57
C LYS A 122 14.16 15.96 6.04
N HIS A 123 13.88 14.96 6.87
CA HIS A 123 14.34 14.93 8.25
C HIS A 123 15.88 14.89 8.35
N ALA A 124 16.55 14.20 7.42
CA ALA A 124 18.01 14.22 7.33
C ALA A 124 18.56 15.60 6.91
N GLU A 125 17.87 16.31 6.01
CA GLU A 125 18.25 17.65 5.53
C GLU A 125 17.79 18.81 6.45
N ARG A 126 17.42 18.53 7.70
CA ARG A 126 16.82 19.53 8.58
C ARG A 126 17.79 20.64 8.96
N ASN A 127 17.76 21.72 8.18
CA ASN A 127 18.45 22.96 8.50
C ASN A 127 17.62 23.81 9.47
N SER A 128 18.24 24.29 10.56
CA SER A 128 17.63 25.19 11.52
C SER A 128 17.45 26.59 10.92
N ARG A 129 16.40 26.79 10.13
CA ARG A 129 16.03 28.11 9.61
C ARG A 129 15.19 28.86 10.65
N ILE A 130 15.48 30.14 10.85
CA ILE A 130 14.61 31.05 11.60
C ILE A 130 13.33 31.24 10.77
N LEU A 131 12.21 30.69 11.25
CA LEU A 131 10.94 30.69 10.52
C LEU A 131 10.06 31.85 10.99
N LYS A 132 9.65 32.70 10.05
CA LYS A 132 8.63 33.75 10.30
C LYS A 132 7.29 33.07 10.60
N PRO A 133 6.43 33.64 11.46
CA PRO A 133 5.14 33.07 11.85
C PRO A 133 4.07 33.27 10.75
N VAL A 134 4.36 32.81 9.55
CA VAL A 134 3.51 32.95 8.36
C VAL A 134 3.27 31.56 7.79
N CYS A 135 2.01 31.26 7.48
CA CYS A 135 1.61 29.97 6.93
C CYS A 135 2.24 29.77 5.55
N VAL A 136 2.97 28.67 5.35
CA VAL A 136 3.63 28.39 4.06
C VAL A 136 2.67 28.09 2.92
N MET A 137 1.39 27.80 3.21
CA MET A 137 0.39 27.47 2.18
C MET A 137 -0.45 28.66 1.73
N CYS A 138 -0.83 29.55 2.64
CA CYS A 138 -1.75 30.66 2.33
C CYS A 138 -1.20 32.03 2.69
N SER A 139 0.05 32.10 3.16
CA SER A 139 0.76 33.32 3.56
C SER A 139 0.07 34.17 4.64
N LYS A 140 -0.94 33.64 5.32
CA LYS A 140 -1.60 34.30 6.46
C LYS A 140 -0.76 34.16 7.74
N PRO A 141 -0.76 35.15 8.65
CA PRO A 141 -0.09 35.04 9.94
C PRO A 141 -0.60 33.83 10.74
N THR A 142 0.32 33.03 11.29
CA THR A 142 -0.04 31.92 12.18
C THR A 142 -0.18 32.43 13.61
N LYS A 143 -1.34 32.22 14.23
CA LYS A 143 -1.56 32.57 15.64
C LYS A 143 -0.69 31.65 16.53
N SER A 144 0.48 32.12 16.97
CA SER A 144 1.25 31.44 18.01
C SER A 144 0.57 31.68 19.35
N SER A 145 -0.34 30.79 19.76
CA SER A 145 -0.92 30.86 21.11
C SER A 145 0.19 30.58 22.12
N LYS A 146 0.57 31.60 22.91
CA LYS A 146 1.57 31.52 23.98
C LYS A 146 1.11 30.68 25.20
N LEU A 147 0.01 29.94 25.11
CA LEU A 147 -0.69 29.37 26.27
C LEU A 147 -1.01 27.86 26.18
N ARG A 148 -0.25 27.07 25.40
CA ARG A 148 -0.44 25.60 25.39
C ARG A 148 0.86 24.84 25.59
N VAL A 149 1.12 24.52 26.85
CA VAL A 149 2.00 23.42 27.26
C VAL A 149 1.45 22.12 26.63
N GLY A 150 2.23 21.44 25.80
CA GLY A 150 2.03 20.01 25.53
C GLY A 150 1.47 19.55 24.18
N LYS A 151 1.30 20.39 23.14
CA LYS A 151 1.02 19.87 21.77
C LYS A 151 1.85 20.56 20.71
N SER A 152 2.87 19.86 20.23
CA SER A 152 3.61 20.23 19.02
C SER A 152 2.67 20.34 17.81
N ASP A 153 3.13 21.06 16.80
CA ASP A 153 2.86 20.81 15.39
C ASP A 153 1.83 21.70 14.67
N SER A 154 2.05 23.01 14.72
CA SER A 154 1.62 23.93 13.66
C SER A 154 2.69 24.02 12.55
N MET A 155 3.48 22.96 12.34
CA MET A 155 4.53 22.91 11.32
C MET A 155 4.28 21.74 10.37
N CYS A 156 4.60 21.94 9.10
CA CYS A 156 4.60 20.88 8.12
C CYS A 156 5.76 19.92 8.40
N LYS A 157 5.52 18.62 8.45
CA LYS A 157 6.58 17.62 8.67
C LYS A 157 7.54 17.46 7.48
N LEU A 158 7.15 17.89 6.29
CA LEU A 158 7.98 17.79 5.08
C LEU A 158 8.91 18.99 4.89
N CYS A 159 8.36 20.21 4.92
CA CYS A 159 9.12 21.43 4.65
C CYS A 159 9.51 22.20 5.92
N PHE A 160 9.09 21.72 7.10
CA PHE A 160 9.30 22.39 8.39
C PHE A 160 8.76 23.82 8.46
N GLY A 161 7.85 24.19 7.56
CA GLY A 161 7.19 25.50 7.50
C GLY A 161 6.01 25.62 8.47
N PRO A 162 5.69 26.81 9.02
CA PRO A 162 4.49 27.00 9.82
C PRO A 162 3.21 26.82 8.99
N LEU A 163 2.16 26.29 9.60
CA LEU A 163 0.85 26.06 9.02
C LEU A 163 -0.23 26.68 9.91
N CYS A 164 -1.21 27.35 9.30
CA CYS A 164 -2.43 27.73 9.99
C CYS A 164 -3.39 26.53 10.14
N GLY A 165 -4.36 26.63 11.05
CA GLY A 165 -5.31 25.54 11.30
C GLY A 165 -6.11 25.10 10.07
N SER A 166 -6.45 26.02 9.17
CA SER A 166 -7.21 25.72 7.95
C SER A 166 -6.39 25.07 6.83
N CYS A 167 -5.06 25.25 6.84
CA CYS A 167 -4.16 24.65 5.85
C CYS A 167 -3.47 23.38 6.38
N LYS A 168 -3.69 23.03 7.65
CA LYS A 168 -3.13 21.83 8.24
C LYS A 168 -3.92 20.61 7.79
N VAL A 169 -3.26 19.70 7.07
CA VAL A 169 -3.83 18.42 6.66
C VAL A 169 -3.17 17.30 7.45
N HIS A 170 -3.99 16.45 8.05
CA HIS A 170 -3.54 15.25 8.73
C HIS A 170 -3.57 14.07 7.74
N LYS A 171 -2.42 13.43 7.54
CA LYS A 171 -2.29 12.19 6.78
C LYS A 171 -1.71 11.10 7.67
N LYS A 172 -2.43 9.99 7.83
CA LYS A 172 -1.93 8.81 8.52
C LYS A 172 -1.10 8.00 7.52
N LEU A 173 0.17 7.80 7.82
CA LEU A 173 1.01 6.86 7.08
C LEU A 173 0.55 5.45 7.43
N SER A 174 -0.06 4.77 6.47
CA SER A 174 -0.48 3.37 6.60
C SER A 174 -0.20 2.68 5.28
N PHE A 175 0.43 1.51 5.37
CA PHE A 175 0.66 0.61 4.26
C PHE A 175 -0.24 -0.62 4.47
N ILE A 176 -0.58 -1.31 3.36
CA ILE A 176 -1.26 -2.61 3.43
C ILE A 176 -0.26 -3.68 3.83
#